data_AF-W6R9Z4-F1
#
_entry.id   AF-W6R9Z4-F1
#
_cell.length_a   1.000
_cell.length_b   1.000
_cell.length_c   1.000
_cell.angle_alpha   90.00
_cell.angle_beta   90.00
_cell.angle_gamma   90.00
#
_symmetry.space_group_name_H-M   'P 1'
#
loop_
_entity.id
_entity.type
_entity.pdbx_description
1 polymer ?
#
loop_
_entity_poly.entity_id
_entity_poly.type
_entity_poly.pdbx_seq_one_letter_code
_entity_poly.pdbx_strand_id
1 'polypeptide(L)'
;MSLALAPSADTKALKPKVLLAIYQKQEIDGEASKACAIPLSAQVDWSAMSDEQLIGLSVPSFCGEVVSQMAYLCGKDDRYKAEAKTLKGIDCRFGESMKLREQDGQLQFTTHKDEPNQGDFINAILRNR
;
A
#
# COMPACT_ATOMS: atom_id res chain seq x y z
N MET A 1 13.36 5.17 -19.65
CA MET A 1 12.55 3.95 -19.86
C MET A 1 11.56 3.86 -18.71
N SER A 2 10.32 4.31 -18.92
CA SER A 2 9.26 4.17 -17.92
C SER A 2 8.64 2.78 -18.06
N LEU A 3 8.83 1.92 -17.06
CA LEU A 3 7.91 0.81 -16.85
C LEU A 3 6.61 1.43 -16.32
N ALA A 4 5.68 1.72 -17.23
CA ALA A 4 4.29 1.63 -16.86
C ALA A 4 4.06 0.19 -16.43
N LEU A 5 3.78 -0.05 -15.14
CA LEU A 5 3.19 -1.32 -14.75
C LEU A 5 1.88 -1.44 -15.52
N ALA A 6 1.89 -2.31 -16.54
CA ALA A 6 0.68 -2.73 -17.19
C ALA A 6 -0.26 -3.28 -16.11
N PRO A 7 -1.55 -2.90 -16.11
CA PRO A 7 -2.51 -3.60 -15.28
C PRO A 7 -2.40 -5.09 -15.61
N SER A 8 -2.19 -5.92 -14.59
CA SER A 8 -2.24 -7.37 -14.73
C SER A 8 -3.57 -7.76 -15.39
N ALA A 9 -3.50 -8.78 -16.25
CA ALA A 9 -4.50 -9.12 -17.27
C ALA A 9 -5.90 -9.54 -16.77
N ASP A 10 -6.24 -9.31 -15.51
CA ASP A 10 -7.52 -9.68 -14.89
C ASP A 10 -8.40 -8.47 -14.56
N THR A 11 -8.21 -7.32 -15.22
CA THR A 11 -9.07 -6.14 -15.00
C THR A 11 -10.48 -6.30 -15.60
N LYS A 12 -10.72 -7.38 -16.36
CA LYS A 12 -11.86 -7.49 -17.30
C LYS A 12 -13.20 -7.89 -16.65
N ALA A 13 -13.25 -8.15 -15.35
CA ALA A 13 -14.48 -8.53 -14.63
C ALA A 13 -14.67 -7.84 -13.27
N LEU A 14 -13.96 -6.74 -12.98
CA LEU A 14 -14.08 -6.06 -11.70
C LEU A 14 -15.28 -5.12 -11.66
N LYS A 15 -16.04 -5.17 -10.56
CA LYS A 15 -17.19 -4.30 -10.29
C LYS A 15 -16.73 -2.82 -10.31
N PRO A 16 -17.57 -1.86 -10.74
CA PRO A 16 -17.17 -0.44 -10.88
C PRO A 16 -16.53 0.18 -9.64
N LYS A 17 -16.95 -0.23 -8.43
CA LYS A 17 -16.36 0.23 -7.16
C LYS A 17 -14.89 -0.18 -7.00
N VAL A 18 -14.53 -1.39 -7.44
CA VAL A 18 -13.15 -1.87 -7.33
C VAL A 18 -12.25 -1.10 -8.29
N LEU A 19 -12.74 -0.79 -9.48
CA LEU A 19 -12.02 0.04 -10.43
C LEU A 19 -11.74 1.43 -9.84
N LEU A 20 -12.72 2.06 -9.21
CA LEU A 20 -12.52 3.34 -8.52
C LEU A 20 -11.49 3.24 -7.39
N ALA A 21 -11.56 2.18 -6.58
CA ALA A 21 -10.59 1.96 -5.51
C ALA A 21 -9.16 1.78 -6.05
N ILE A 22 -8.99 1.08 -7.17
CA ILE A 22 -7.68 0.95 -7.83
C ILE A 22 -7.13 2.32 -8.22
N TYR A 23 -7.95 3.19 -8.84
CA TYR A 23 -7.52 4.53 -9.24
C TYR A 23 -7.14 5.40 -8.03
N GLN A 24 -7.98 5.46 -7.00
CA GLN A 24 -7.68 6.23 -5.79
C GLN A 24 -6.38 5.77 -5.12
N LYS A 25 -6.15 4.46 -5.06
CA LYS A 25 -4.93 3.90 -4.49
C LYS A 25 -3.69 4.22 -5.34
N GLN A 26 -3.82 4.22 -6.66
CA GLN A 26 -2.75 4.61 -7.58
C GLN A 26 -2.37 6.09 -7.44
N GLU A 27 -3.32 6.97 -7.12
CA GLU A 27 -3.02 8.38 -6.82
C GLU A 27 -2.14 8.50 -5.57
N ILE A 28 -2.50 7.80 -4.48
CA ILE A 28 -1.71 7.76 -3.24
C ILE A 28 -0.30 7.20 -3.49
N ASP A 29 -0.19 6.07 -4.22
CA ASP A 29 1.10 5.49 -4.62
C ASP A 29 1.96 6.51 -5.40
N GLY A 30 1.33 7.28 -6.29
CA GLY A 30 2.01 8.28 -7.10
C GLY A 30 2.54 9.45 -6.29
N GLU A 31 1.79 9.91 -5.28
CA GLU A 31 2.25 10.93 -4.33
C GLU A 31 3.44 10.44 -3.50
N ALA A 32 3.35 9.23 -2.97
CA ALA A 32 4.44 8.61 -2.22
C ALA A 32 5.68 8.40 -3.08
N SER A 33 5.51 7.95 -4.33
CA SER A 33 6.59 7.78 -5.28
C SER A 33 7.35 9.08 -5.53
N LYS A 34 6.62 10.19 -5.67
CA LYS A 34 7.22 11.53 -5.81
C LYS A 34 8.00 11.94 -4.56
N ALA A 35 7.41 11.74 -3.37
CA ALA A 35 8.06 12.08 -2.11
C ALA A 35 9.35 11.28 -1.86
N CYS A 36 9.34 9.99 -2.19
CA CYS A 36 10.49 9.09 -2.01
C CYS A 36 11.48 9.06 -3.19
N ALA A 37 11.16 9.74 -4.30
CA ALA A 37 11.95 9.75 -5.53
C ALA A 37 12.25 8.34 -6.11
N ILE A 38 11.33 7.39 -5.89
CA ILE A 38 11.37 6.03 -6.43
C ILE A 38 9.94 5.57 -6.75
N PRO A 39 9.75 4.60 -7.66
CA PRO A 39 8.44 3.97 -7.83
C PRO A 39 8.06 3.20 -6.56
N LEU A 40 6.89 3.51 -6.00
CA LEU A 40 6.25 2.77 -4.93
C LEU A 40 4.87 2.29 -5.38
N SER A 41 4.50 1.07 -4.98
CA SER A 41 3.15 0.59 -5.18
C SER A 41 2.70 -0.41 -4.14
N ALA A 42 1.52 -0.18 -3.56
CA ALA A 42 0.87 -1.11 -2.62
C ALA A 42 -0.09 -2.07 -3.34
N GLN A 43 0.29 -3.32 -3.58
CA GLN A 43 -0.59 -4.28 -4.23
C GLN A 43 -1.69 -4.76 -3.28
N VAL A 44 -2.88 -5.03 -3.83
CA VAL A 44 -4.01 -5.61 -3.10
C VAL A 44 -4.40 -6.90 -3.79
N ASP A 45 -4.55 -7.97 -3.00
CA ASP A 45 -5.13 -9.21 -3.52
C ASP A 45 -6.66 -9.11 -3.51
N TRP A 46 -7.21 -8.52 -4.58
CA TRP A 46 -8.65 -8.37 -4.75
C TRP A 46 -9.40 -9.71 -4.85
N SER A 47 -8.71 -10.78 -5.23
CA SER A 47 -9.31 -12.12 -5.38
C SER A 47 -9.59 -12.79 -4.03
N ALA A 48 -8.85 -12.38 -2.99
CA ALA A 48 -9.03 -12.89 -1.63
C ALA A 48 -10.08 -12.10 -0.82
N MET A 49 -10.69 -11.06 -1.40
CA MET A 49 -11.67 -10.22 -0.71
C MET A 49 -13.10 -10.70 -0.91
N SER A 50 -13.90 -10.68 0.15
CA SER A 50 -15.35 -10.95 0.06
C SER A 50 -16.10 -9.75 -0.53
N ASP A 51 -17.30 -9.99 -1.07
CA ASP A 51 -18.17 -8.93 -1.57
C ASP A 51 -18.54 -7.90 -0.49
N GLU A 52 -18.72 -8.34 0.76
CA GLU A 52 -18.97 -7.47 1.90
C GLU A 52 -17.77 -6.55 2.16
N GLN A 53 -16.55 -7.10 2.07
CA GLN A 53 -15.33 -6.30 2.22
C GLN A 53 -15.18 -5.28 1.09
N LEU A 54 -15.45 -5.68 -0.15
CA LEU A 54 -15.40 -4.78 -1.32
C LEU A 54 -16.44 -3.66 -1.25
N ILE A 55 -17.58 -3.90 -0.59
CA ILE A 55 -18.65 -2.90 -0.42
C ILE A 55 -18.37 -1.99 0.78
N GLY A 56 -17.88 -2.55 1.89
CA GLY A 56 -17.81 -1.89 3.19
C GLY A 56 -16.47 -1.25 3.52
N LEU A 57 -15.37 -1.69 2.89
CA LEU A 57 -14.04 -1.16 3.19
C LEU A 57 -13.63 -0.06 2.22
N SER A 58 -13.07 1.02 2.76
CA SER A 58 -12.29 1.96 1.97
C SER A 58 -10.90 1.38 1.70
N VAL A 59 -10.81 0.39 0.82
CA VAL A 59 -9.54 -0.30 0.49
C VAL A 59 -8.38 0.66 0.21
N PRO A 60 -8.57 1.78 -0.54
CA PRO A 60 -7.49 2.75 -0.75
C PRO A 60 -6.98 3.39 0.54
N SER A 61 -7.87 3.69 1.50
CA SER A 61 -7.47 4.26 2.78
C SER A 61 -6.65 3.27 3.62
N PHE A 62 -7.07 2.00 3.68
CA PHE A 62 -6.34 0.97 4.42
C PHE A 62 -5.01 0.61 3.74
N CYS A 63 -5.04 0.29 2.45
CA CYS A 63 -3.88 -0.21 1.72
C CYS A 63 -2.93 0.90 1.25
N GLY A 64 -3.41 2.14 1.16
CA GLY A 64 -2.57 3.30 0.92
C GLY A 64 -1.79 3.76 2.17
N GLU A 65 -2.16 3.30 3.37
CA GLU A 65 -1.56 3.82 4.61
C GLU A 65 -0.04 3.59 4.67
N VAL A 66 0.45 2.44 4.21
CA VAL A 66 1.90 2.14 4.19
C VAL A 66 2.67 3.14 3.34
N VAL A 67 2.22 3.36 2.10
CA VAL A 67 2.89 4.31 1.19
C VAL A 67 2.71 5.75 1.65
N SER A 68 1.60 6.11 2.29
CA SER A 68 1.40 7.42 2.92
C SER A 68 2.40 7.69 4.04
N GLN A 69 2.63 6.71 4.92
CA GLN A 69 3.62 6.86 6.01
C GLN A 69 5.06 6.89 5.46
N MET A 70 5.35 6.14 4.40
CA MET A 70 6.63 6.27 3.69
C MET A 70 6.81 7.66 3.10
N ALA A 71 5.79 8.20 2.43
CA ALA A 71 5.82 9.55 1.86
C ALA A 71 6.15 10.60 2.93
N TYR A 72 5.49 10.51 4.09
CA TYR A 72 5.73 11.37 5.24
C TYR A 72 7.19 11.29 5.72
N LEU A 73 7.74 10.08 5.85
CA LEU A 73 9.12 9.88 6.31
C LEU A 73 10.13 10.37 5.26
N CYS A 74 9.95 10.03 3.98
CA CYS A 74 10.77 10.52 2.87
C CYS A 74 10.77 12.05 2.77
N GLY A 75 9.66 12.71 3.10
CA GLY A 75 9.58 14.17 3.16
C GLY A 75 10.34 14.80 4.33
N LYS A 76 10.67 14.01 5.37
CA LYS A 76 11.38 14.49 6.56
C LYS A 76 12.89 14.36 6.48
N ASP A 77 13.39 13.26 5.93
CA ASP A 77 14.82 12.94 5.94
C ASP A 77 15.19 12.04 4.75
N ASP A 78 16.29 12.37 4.07
CA ASP A 78 16.78 11.62 2.91
C ASP A 78 17.19 10.18 3.26
N ARG A 79 17.45 9.86 4.54
CA ARG A 79 17.70 8.49 4.99
C ARG A 79 16.56 7.54 4.62
N TYR A 80 15.31 8.01 4.74
CA TYR A 80 14.14 7.19 4.42
C TYR A 80 13.96 6.99 2.91
N LYS A 81 14.45 7.92 2.09
CA LYS A 81 14.52 7.70 0.63
C LYS A 81 15.54 6.62 0.28
N ALA A 82 16.65 6.55 1.01
CA ALA A 82 17.64 5.49 0.84
C ALA A 82 17.10 4.13 1.30
N GLU A 83 16.43 4.08 2.45
CA GLU A 83 15.75 2.87 2.94
C GLU A 83 14.67 2.40 1.95
N ALA A 84 13.84 3.30 1.43
CA ALA A 84 12.78 2.95 0.49
C ALA A 84 13.31 2.29 -0.80
N LYS A 85 14.53 2.64 -1.26
CA LYS A 85 15.17 2.00 -2.44
C LYS A 85 15.47 0.52 -2.27
N THR A 86 15.53 0.04 -1.03
CA THR A 86 15.78 -1.38 -0.73
C THR A 86 14.53 -2.23 -0.87
N LEU A 87 13.36 -1.59 -0.97
CA LEU A 87 12.07 -2.28 -1.09
C LEU A 87 11.84 -2.75 -2.53
N LYS A 88 11.27 -3.95 -2.64
CA LYS A 88 10.84 -4.54 -3.90
C LYS A 88 9.35 -4.37 -4.16
N GLY A 89 8.58 -4.15 -3.10
CA GLY A 89 7.14 -3.97 -3.19
C GLY A 89 6.48 -3.89 -1.82
N ILE A 90 5.20 -3.54 -1.86
CA ILE A 90 4.32 -3.52 -0.70
C ILE A 90 3.09 -4.33 -1.06
N ASP A 91 2.72 -5.29 -0.22
CA ASP A 91 1.51 -6.09 -0.33
C ASP A 91 0.58 -5.76 0.83
N CYS A 92 -0.66 -5.39 0.51
CA CYS A 92 -1.73 -5.17 1.46
C CYS A 92 -2.70 -6.36 1.46
N ARG A 93 -3.08 -6.80 2.65
CA ARG A 93 -4.05 -7.88 2.87
C ARG A 93 -5.01 -7.54 4.00
N PHE A 94 -6.22 -8.06 3.91
CA PHE A 94 -7.16 -8.05 5.02
C PHE A 94 -7.12 -9.41 5.73
N GLY A 95 -6.96 -9.40 7.04
CA GLY A 95 -6.85 -10.59 7.87
C GLY A 95 -7.43 -10.35 9.26
N GLU A 96 -7.11 -11.22 10.21
CA GLU A 96 -7.68 -11.18 11.57
C GLU A 96 -7.08 -10.08 12.46
N SER A 97 -5.88 -9.61 12.16
CA SER A 97 -5.13 -8.69 13.04
C SER A 97 -4.14 -7.83 12.27
N MET A 98 -3.89 -6.61 12.74
CA MET A 98 -2.88 -5.72 12.17
C MET A 98 -1.44 -6.23 12.35
N LYS A 99 -0.70 -6.33 11.24
CA LYS A 99 0.71 -6.76 11.18
C LYS A 99 1.43 -6.03 10.04
N LEU A 100 2.67 -5.64 10.25
CA LEU A 100 3.59 -5.23 9.18
C LEU A 100 4.85 -6.07 9.28
N ARG A 101 5.16 -6.81 8.23
CA ARG A 101 6.34 -7.69 8.17
C ARG A 101 7.14 -7.39 6.92
N GLU A 102 8.44 -7.57 7.02
CA GLU A 102 9.31 -7.55 5.86
C GLU A 102 9.88 -8.94 5.61
N GLN A 103 9.88 -9.36 4.35
CA GLN A 103 10.58 -10.56 3.90
C GLN A 103 11.19 -10.30 2.53
N ASP A 104 12.50 -10.50 2.39
CA ASP A 104 13.24 -10.37 1.13
C ASP A 104 13.05 -9.02 0.40
N GLY A 105 12.84 -7.93 1.15
CA GLY A 105 12.56 -6.59 0.64
C GLY A 105 11.09 -6.33 0.28
N GLN A 106 10.21 -7.29 0.51
CA GLN A 106 8.76 -7.13 0.37
C GLN A 106 8.14 -6.75 1.72
N LEU A 107 7.44 -5.62 1.79
CA LEU A 107 6.62 -5.28 2.94
C LEU A 107 5.24 -5.90 2.79
N GLN A 108 4.83 -6.69 3.78
CA GLN A 108 3.48 -7.24 3.86
C GLN A 108 2.74 -6.57 5.02
N PHE A 109 1.74 -5.77 4.68
CA PHE A 109 0.80 -5.19 5.62
C PHE A 109 -0.48 -6.02 5.64
N THR A 110 -0.84 -6.52 6.81
CA THR A 110 -2.14 -7.16 7.07
C THR A 110 -2.91 -6.26 8.02
N THR A 111 -4.19 -6.04 7.77
CA THR A 111 -5.05 -5.23 8.65
C THR A 111 -6.45 -5.81 8.76
N HIS A 112 -7.22 -5.32 9.72
CA HIS A 112 -8.64 -5.60 9.88
C HIS A 112 -9.41 -4.28 9.99
N LYS A 113 -10.70 -4.29 9.64
CA LYS A 113 -11.52 -3.08 9.55
C LYS A 113 -11.66 -2.32 10.88
N ASP A 114 -11.51 -3.04 11.99
CA ASP A 114 -11.70 -2.52 13.34
C ASP A 114 -10.37 -2.16 14.02
N GLU A 115 -9.24 -2.21 13.29
CA GLU A 115 -7.91 -1.91 13.83
C GLU A 115 -7.69 -0.39 13.93
N PRO A 116 -7.48 0.15 15.14
CA PRO A 116 -7.24 1.57 15.34
C PRO A 116 -5.76 1.92 15.04
N ASN A 117 -5.50 3.22 14.83
CA ASN A 117 -4.15 3.80 14.84
C ASN A 117 -3.16 3.14 13.85
N GLN A 118 -3.64 2.69 12.69
CA GLN A 118 -2.83 1.98 11.69
C GLN A 118 -1.62 2.81 11.22
N GLY A 119 -1.81 4.11 10.98
CA GLY A 119 -0.73 5.01 10.59
C GLY A 119 0.39 5.09 11.62
N ASP A 120 0.06 5.23 12.91
CA ASP A 120 1.05 5.28 13.99
C ASP A 120 1.81 3.96 14.11
N PHE A 121 1.10 2.83 14.02
CA PHE A 121 1.69 1.49 14.03
C PHE A 121 2.69 1.30 12.89
N ILE A 122 2.28 1.62 11.67
CA ILE A 122 3.14 1.54 10.47
C ILE A 122 4.35 2.47 10.62
N ASN A 123 4.13 3.73 11.01
CA ASN A 123 5.17 4.73 11.13
C ASN A 123 6.23 4.34 12.17
N ALA A 124 5.82 3.77 13.29
CA ALA A 124 6.74 3.27 14.32
C ALA A 124 7.67 2.18 13.78
N ILE A 125 7.17 1.28 12.94
CA ILE A 125 7.98 0.20 12.34
C ILE A 125 8.90 0.77 11.26
N LEU A 126 8.37 1.57 10.33
CA LEU A 126 9.14 2.12 9.22
C LEU A 126 10.30 3.02 9.69
N ARG A 127 10.17 3.72 10.81
CA ARG A 127 11.25 4.56 11.36
C ARG A 127 12.50 3.80 11.77
N ASN A 128 12.36 2.51 12.04
CA ASN A 128 13.36 1.63 12.63
C ASN A 128 13.77 0.49 11.68
N ARG A 129 13.45 0.62 10.39
CA ARG A 129 13.78 -0.34 9.35
C ARG A 129 15.19 -0.09 8.81
#